data_AF-F0IPY4-F1
#
_entry.id   AF-F0IPY4-F1
#
_cell.length_a   1.000
_cell.length_b   1.000
_cell.length_c   1.000
_cell.angle_alpha   90.00
_cell.angle_beta   90.00
_cell.angle_gamma   90.00
#
_symmetry.space_group_name_H-M   'P 1'
#
loop_
_entity.id
_entity.type
_entity.pdbx_description
1 polymer ?
#
loop_
_entity_poly.entity_id
_entity_poly.type
_entity_poly.pdbx_seq_one_letter_code
_entity_poly.pdbx_strand_id
1 'polypeptide(L)'
;MKSNKLLLVNGVASIIAGILIMYFSLQRSSFEFVDLIGSFIENYIWALLILLINVFLLILSLAGMSHYSGDSRVNKMNHQMLLFASIMGFIPFLAIFAGLLSIGAGVLYLQDFQKIKSEDKAD
;
A
#
# COMPACT_ATOMS: atom_id res chain seq x y z
N MET A 1 15.74 -16.26 14.11
CA MET A 1 15.47 -15.53 12.85
C MET A 1 14.13 -14.82 12.98
N LYS A 2 14.03 -13.56 12.50
CA LYS A 2 12.74 -12.86 12.45
C LYS A 2 11.85 -13.51 11.38
N SER A 3 10.53 -13.45 11.57
CA SER A 3 9.59 -14.17 10.71
C SER A 3 9.48 -13.48 9.34
N ASN A 4 9.74 -14.22 8.25
CA ASN A 4 9.57 -13.71 6.88
C ASN A 4 8.09 -13.54 6.49
N LYS A 5 7.16 -14.02 7.32
CA LYS A 5 5.71 -13.92 7.07
C LYS A 5 5.23 -12.48 6.97
N LEU A 6 5.86 -11.55 7.69
CA LEU A 6 5.49 -10.13 7.64
C LEU A 6 5.81 -9.50 6.28
N LEU A 7 6.90 -9.91 5.61
CA LEU A 7 7.17 -9.48 4.22
C LEU A 7 6.08 -9.95 3.26
N LEU A 8 5.63 -11.20 3.40
CA LEU A 8 4.56 -11.75 2.57
C LEU A 8 3.23 -11.00 2.81
N VAL A 9 2.87 -10.79 4.08
CA VAL A 9 1.65 -10.05 4.45
C VAL A 9 1.71 -8.62 3.92
N ASN A 10 2.82 -7.92 4.16
CA ASN A 10 3.01 -6.55 3.66
C ASN A 10 2.96 -6.52 2.13
N GLY A 11 3.58 -7.47 1.44
CA GLY A 11 3.57 -7.55 -0.02
C GLY A 11 2.17 -7.70 -0.59
N VAL A 12 1.42 -8.72 -0.16
CA VAL A 12 0.06 -8.99 -0.63
C VAL A 12 -0.89 -7.84 -0.26
N ALA A 13 -0.83 -7.35 0.97
CA ALA A 13 -1.68 -6.28 1.45
C ALA A 13 -1.44 -4.97 0.67
N SER A 14 -0.18 -4.65 0.34
CA SER A 14 0.17 -3.45 -0.43
C SER A 14 -0.34 -3.51 -1.87
N ILE A 15 -0.32 -4.68 -2.50
CA ILE A 15 -0.87 -4.87 -3.86
C ILE A 15 -2.39 -4.69 -3.84
N ILE A 16 -3.09 -5.35 -2.92
CA ILE A 16 -4.55 -5.24 -2.78
C ILE A 16 -4.94 -3.79 -2.50
N ALA A 17 -4.27 -3.15 -1.53
CA ALA A 17 -4.49 -1.76 -1.19
C ALA A 17 -4.28 -0.83 -2.39
N GLY A 18 -3.21 -1.05 -3.17
CA GLY A 18 -2.93 -0.22 -4.35
C GLY A 18 -3.99 -0.34 -5.44
N ILE A 19 -4.50 -1.55 -5.69
CA ILE A 19 -5.62 -1.79 -6.63
C ILE A 19 -6.89 -1.08 -6.13
N LEU A 20 -7.21 -1.19 -4.84
CA LEU A 20 -8.38 -0.54 -4.24
C LEU A 20 -8.29 0.99 -4.32
N ILE A 21 -7.12 1.57 -4.02
CA ILE A 21 -6.90 3.01 -4.13
C ILE A 21 -7.16 3.49 -5.57
N MET A 22 -6.66 2.77 -6.58
CA MET A 22 -6.92 3.11 -7.98
C MET A 22 -8.41 3.05 -8.30
N TYR A 23 -9.07 1.95 -7.94
CA TYR A 23 -10.49 1.75 -8.21
C TYR A 23 -11.35 2.86 -7.57
N PHE A 24 -11.14 3.16 -6.29
CA PHE A 24 -11.89 4.23 -5.61
C PHE A 24 -11.55 5.61 -6.14
N SER A 25 -10.32 5.84 -6.61
CA SER A 25 -9.95 7.11 -7.23
C SER A 25 -10.69 7.34 -8.55
N LEU A 26 -10.92 6.27 -9.33
CA LEU A 26 -11.71 6.33 -10.56
C LEU A 26 -13.19 6.59 -10.26
N GLN A 27 -13.77 5.91 -9.27
CA GLN A 27 -15.18 6.12 -8.87
C GLN A 27 -15.41 7.50 -8.26
N ARG A 28 -14.43 8.07 -7.55
CA ARG A 28 -14.49 9.46 -7.10
C ARG A 28 -14.50 10.47 -8.25
N SER A 29 -13.96 10.10 -9.41
CA SER A 29 -13.85 11.01 -10.57
C SER A 29 -15.07 10.95 -11.49
N SER A 30 -15.92 9.92 -11.41
CA SER A 30 -17.15 9.82 -12.20
C SER A 30 -18.24 10.72 -11.62
N PHE A 31 -18.33 11.94 -12.13
CA PHE A 31 -19.44 12.86 -11.85
C PHE A 31 -20.64 12.56 -12.76
N GLU A 32 -21.75 12.09 -12.21
CA GLU A 32 -23.06 12.10 -12.88
C GLU A 32 -23.87 13.30 -12.37
N PHE A 33 -24.23 14.22 -13.28
CA PHE A 33 -24.79 15.55 -12.96
C PHE A 33 -26.24 15.51 -12.41
N VAL A 34 -26.91 14.35 -12.46
CA VAL A 34 -28.37 14.22 -12.26
C VAL A 34 -28.74 14.06 -10.78
N ASP A 35 -27.84 13.55 -9.93
CA ASP A 35 -28.06 13.35 -8.49
C ASP A 35 -27.02 14.10 -7.65
N LEU A 36 -27.14 15.43 -7.59
CA LEU A 36 -26.15 16.28 -6.92
C LEU A 36 -25.94 15.88 -5.44
N ILE A 37 -27.00 15.58 -4.67
CA ILE A 37 -26.88 15.19 -3.25
C ILE A 37 -26.31 13.77 -3.10
N GLY A 38 -26.76 12.83 -3.93
CA GLY A 38 -26.27 11.44 -3.93
C GLY A 38 -24.79 11.37 -4.29
N SER A 39 -24.38 12.06 -5.35
CA SER A 39 -22.99 12.15 -5.80
C SER A 39 -22.06 12.82 -4.77
N PHE A 40 -22.55 13.75 -3.94
CA PHE A 40 -21.76 14.31 -2.84
C PHE A 40 -21.46 13.28 -1.75
N ILE A 41 -22.47 12.51 -1.33
CA ILE A 41 -22.32 11.47 -0.30
C ILE A 41 -21.43 10.33 -0.80
N GLU A 42 -21.64 9.91 -2.05
CA GLU A 42 -20.87 8.82 -2.64
C GLU A 42 -19.38 9.19 -2.81
N ASN A 43 -19.10 10.40 -3.31
CA ASN A 43 -17.72 10.92 -3.38
C ASN A 43 -17.04 11.00 -2.01
N TYR A 44 -17.80 11.34 -0.96
CA TYR A 44 -17.28 11.35 0.40
C TYR A 44 -16.91 9.94 0.88
N ILE A 45 -17.73 8.93 0.60
CA ILE A 45 -17.46 7.54 0.96
C ILE A 45 -16.18 7.04 0.26
N TRP A 46 -16.03 7.29 -1.05
CA TRP A 46 -14.82 6.90 -1.78
C TRP A 46 -13.56 7.58 -1.21
N ALA A 47 -13.64 8.88 -0.89
CA ALA A 47 -12.53 9.60 -0.28
C ALA A 47 -12.17 9.05 1.12
N LEU A 48 -13.18 8.71 1.93
CA LEU A 48 -12.98 8.12 3.25
C LEU A 48 -12.32 6.74 3.16
N LEU A 49 -12.72 5.90 2.20
CA LEU A 49 -12.10 4.59 1.99
C LEU A 49 -10.63 4.71 1.56
N ILE A 50 -10.31 5.63 0.65
CA ILE A 50 -8.91 5.92 0.27
C ILE A 50 -8.12 6.38 1.50
N LEU A 51 -8.69 7.25 2.33
CA LEU A 51 -8.05 7.70 3.57
C LEU A 51 -7.72 6.52 4.51
N LEU A 52 -8.69 5.64 4.75
CA LEU A 52 -8.54 4.48 5.63
C LEU A 52 -7.47 3.51 5.10
N ILE A 53 -7.45 3.25 3.80
CA ILE A 53 -6.42 2.39 3.20
C ILE A 53 -5.03 3.01 3.35
N ASN A 54 -4.89 4.32 3.15
CA ASN A 54 -3.59 4.97 3.32
C ASN A 54 -3.10 4.95 4.78
N VAL A 55 -4.00 5.10 5.76
CA VAL A 55 -3.65 4.89 7.18
C VAL A 55 -3.20 3.45 7.42
N PHE A 56 -3.89 2.46 6.83
CA PHE A 56 -3.47 1.07 6.93
C PHE A 56 -2.09 0.82 6.32
N LEU A 57 -1.79 1.37 5.14
CA LEU A 57 -0.47 1.31 4.51
C LEU A 57 0.62 1.97 5.37
N LEU A 58 0.30 3.08 6.05
CA LEU A 58 1.19 3.75 6.99
C LEU A 58 1.60 2.80 8.12
N ILE A 59 0.62 2.12 8.72
CA ILE A 59 0.84 1.17 9.82
C ILE A 59 1.71 0.00 9.35
N LEU A 60 1.43 -0.58 8.19
CA LEU A 60 2.25 -1.67 7.63
C LEU A 60 3.69 -1.24 7.37
N SER A 61 3.88 -0.04 6.84
CA SER A 61 5.19 0.53 6.58
C SER A 61 6.00 0.70 7.88
N LEU A 62 5.40 1.33 8.89
CA LEU A 62 6.04 1.54 10.19
C LEU A 62 6.33 0.21 10.91
N ALA A 63 5.39 -0.74 10.88
CA ALA A 63 5.58 -2.08 11.44
C ALA A 63 6.75 -2.81 10.76
N GLY A 64 6.84 -2.72 9.43
CA GLY A 64 7.95 -3.29 8.67
C GLY A 64 9.29 -2.65 9.02
N MET A 65 9.37 -1.31 9.06
CA MET A 65 10.59 -0.60 9.45
C MET A 65 11.05 -0.95 10.87
N SER A 66 10.11 -1.00 11.83
CA SER A 66 10.42 -1.36 13.21
C SER A 66 10.92 -2.81 13.30
N HIS A 67 10.21 -3.74 12.65
CA HIS A 67 10.52 -5.16 12.72
C HIS A 67 11.84 -5.51 12.02
N TYR A 68 12.14 -4.92 10.86
CA TYR A 68 13.34 -5.25 10.05
C TYR A 68 14.48 -4.23 10.14
N SER A 69 14.40 -3.24 11.04
CA SER A 69 15.42 -2.18 11.22
C SER A 69 16.87 -2.67 11.28
N GLY A 70 17.11 -3.80 11.94
CA GLY A 70 18.42 -4.44 12.11
C GLY A 70 18.69 -5.65 11.21
N ASP A 71 17.80 -5.98 10.27
CA ASP A 71 17.99 -7.10 9.34
C ASP A 71 18.52 -6.58 7.99
N SER A 72 19.76 -6.94 7.64
CA SER A 72 20.41 -6.49 6.40
C SER A 72 19.92 -7.23 5.16
N ARG A 73 19.21 -8.35 5.31
CA ARG A 73 18.67 -9.13 4.18
C ARG A 73 17.43 -8.49 3.57
N VAL A 74 16.74 -7.62 4.34
CA VAL A 74 15.52 -6.93 3.92
C VAL A 74 15.85 -5.54 3.38
N ASN A 75 15.32 -5.22 2.21
CA ASN A 75 15.56 -3.92 1.60
C ASN A 75 14.73 -2.83 2.29
N LYS A 76 15.43 -1.92 2.98
CA LYS A 76 14.82 -0.75 3.66
C LYS A 76 14.01 0.13 2.71
N MET A 77 14.38 0.14 1.43
CA MET A 77 13.68 0.92 0.40
C MET A 77 12.23 0.45 0.21
N ASN A 78 11.92 -0.83 0.42
CA ASN A 78 10.58 -1.37 0.25
C ASN A 78 9.59 -0.76 1.26
N HIS A 79 10.03 -0.65 2.50
CA HIS A 79 9.25 0.01 3.56
C HIS A 79 9.11 1.51 3.30
N GLN A 80 10.18 2.17 2.86
CA GLN A 80 10.15 3.60 2.55
C GLN A 80 9.23 3.92 1.37
N MET A 81 9.25 3.10 0.31
CA MET A 81 8.32 3.24 -0.81
C MET A 81 6.87 3.11 -0.37
N LEU A 82 6.57 2.15 0.52
CA LEU A 82 5.22 2.02 1.08
C LEU A 82 4.83 3.22 1.97
N LEU A 83 5.80 3.81 2.69
CA LEU A 83 5.60 5.04 3.45
C LEU A 83 5.23 6.21 2.52
N PHE A 84 5.98 6.38 1.44
CA PHE A 84 5.73 7.42 0.45
C PHE A 84 4.38 7.21 -0.24
N ALA A 85 4.03 5.97 -0.59
CA ALA A 85 2.71 5.64 -1.15
C ALA A 85 1.59 6.10 -0.20
N SER A 86 1.69 5.76 1.09
CA SER A 86 0.70 6.17 2.09
C SER A 86 0.58 7.69 2.23
N ILE A 87 1.71 8.40 2.41
CA ILE A 87 1.70 9.87 2.57
C ILE A 87 1.10 10.53 1.33
N MET A 88 1.48 10.05 0.16
CA MET A 88 1.02 10.56 -1.11
C MET A 88 -0.47 10.32 -1.34
N GLY A 89 -1.01 9.20 -0.82
CA GLY A 89 -2.42 8.86 -0.95
C GLY A 89 -3.36 9.71 -0.09
N PHE A 90 -2.85 10.47 0.88
CA PHE A 90 -3.63 11.50 1.57
C PHE A 90 -3.97 12.70 0.66
N ILE A 91 -3.23 12.87 -0.44
CA ILE A 91 -3.42 13.97 -1.38
C ILE A 91 -4.35 13.49 -2.51
N PRO A 92 -5.56 14.06 -2.68
CA PRO A 92 -6.58 13.54 -3.60
C PRO A 92 -6.11 13.30 -5.04
N PHE A 93 -5.43 14.28 -5.65
CA PHE A 93 -4.96 14.18 -7.04
C PHE A 93 -3.70 13.31 -7.20
N LEU A 94 -3.07 12.91 -6.10
CA LEU A 94 -1.91 12.00 -6.08
C LEU A 94 -2.31 10.55 -5.74
N ALA A 95 -3.57 10.29 -5.39
CA ALA A 95 -4.03 8.98 -4.94
C ALA A 95 -3.78 7.85 -5.97
N ILE A 96 -3.94 8.11 -7.26
CA ILE A 96 -3.64 7.12 -8.32
C ILE A 96 -2.16 6.74 -8.32
N PHE A 97 -1.26 7.72 -8.16
CA PHE A 97 0.17 7.46 -8.04
C PHE A 97 0.49 6.70 -6.75
N ALA A 98 -0.24 6.96 -5.67
CA ALA A 98 -0.09 6.24 -4.40
C ALA A 98 -0.46 4.76 -4.58
N GLY A 99 -1.52 4.48 -5.35
CA GLY A 99 -1.87 3.12 -5.76
C GLY A 99 -0.74 2.43 -6.53
N LEU A 100 -0.16 3.10 -7.53
CA LEU A 100 0.98 2.57 -8.31
C LEU A 100 2.20 2.27 -7.43
N LEU A 101 2.58 3.22 -6.56
CA LEU A 101 3.70 3.03 -5.64
C LEU A 101 3.44 1.90 -4.64
N SER A 102 2.21 1.76 -4.14
CA SER A 102 1.83 0.68 -3.24
C SER A 102 1.96 -0.69 -3.90
N ILE A 103 1.55 -0.81 -5.17
CA ILE A 103 1.75 -2.05 -5.95
C ILE A 103 3.24 -2.32 -6.15
N GLY A 104 4.00 -1.31 -6.57
CA GLY A 104 5.46 -1.43 -6.75
C GLY A 104 6.17 -1.89 -5.48
N ALA A 105 5.87 -1.25 -4.35
CA ALA A 105 6.39 -1.65 -3.04
C ALA A 105 5.99 -3.10 -2.70
N GLY A 106 4.73 -3.48 -2.94
CA GLY A 106 4.24 -4.83 -2.70
C GLY A 106 4.96 -5.90 -3.50
N VAL A 107 5.28 -5.63 -4.77
CA VAL A 107 6.10 -6.54 -5.60
C VAL A 107 7.50 -6.70 -5.03
N LEU A 108 8.14 -5.61 -4.59
CA LEU A 108 9.49 -5.67 -3.99
C LEU A 108 9.49 -6.46 -2.68
N TYR A 109 8.46 -6.31 -1.83
CA TYR A 109 8.28 -7.14 -0.64
C TYR A 109 8.22 -8.64 -0.96
N LEU A 110 7.52 -9.03 -2.02
CA LEU A 110 7.42 -10.42 -2.43
C LEU A 110 8.73 -10.95 -3.02
N GLN A 111 9.51 -10.11 -3.70
CA GLN A 111 10.85 -10.46 -4.17
C GLN A 111 11.81 -10.71 -2.99
N ASP A 112 11.84 -9.82 -2.00
CA ASP A 112 12.63 -10.00 -0.78
C ASP A 112 12.22 -11.28 -0.05
N PHE A 113 10.91 -11.54 0.08
CA PHE A 113 10.41 -12.77 0.67
C PHE A 113 10.89 -14.03 -0.06
N GLN A 114 10.84 -14.05 -1.40
CA GLN A 114 11.30 -15.19 -2.18
C GLN A 114 12.81 -15.39 -2.05
N LYS A 115 13.60 -14.31 -2.08
CA LYS A 115 15.05 -14.36 -1.92
C LYS A 115 15.46 -14.97 -0.57
N ILE A 116 14.89 -14.45 0.52
CA ILE A 116 15.18 -14.93 1.87
C ILE A 116 14.75 -16.40 2.02
N LYS A 117 13.58 -16.77 1.47
CA LYS A 117 13.10 -18.16 1.47
C LYS A 117 14.00 -19.10 0.67
N SER A 118 14.65 -18.64 -0.40
CA SER A 118 15.59 -19.46 -1.18
C SER A 118 16.93 -19.66 -0.47
N GLU A 119 17.45 -18.62 0.19
CA GLU A 119 18.68 -18.69 0.99
C GLU A 119 18.50 -19.65 2.18
N ASP A 120 17.38 -19.56 2.90
CA ASP A 120 17.08 -20.44 4.05
C ASP A 120 16.90 -21.92 3.67
N LYS A 121 16.81 -22.26 2.37
CA LYS A 121 16.74 -23.64 1.86
C LYS A 121 18.09 -24.19 1.37
N ALA A 122 19.07 -23.31 1.18
CA ALA A 122 20.40 -23.66 0.69
C ALA A 122 21.36 -24.04 1.83
N ASP A 123 20.99 -23.71 3.07
CA ASP A 123 21.63 -24.11 4.33
C ASP A 123 20.96 -25.36 4.93
#